data_AF-A0A7X8LJN1-F1
#
_entry.id   AF-A0A7X8LJN1-F1
#
_cell.length_a   1.000
_cell.length_b   1.000
_cell.length_c   1.000
_cell.angle_alpha   90.00
_cell.angle_beta   90.00
_cell.angle_gamma   90.00
#
_symmetry.space_group_name_H-M   'P 1'
#
loop_
_entity.id
_entity.type
_entity.pdbx_description
1 polymer ?
#
loop_
_entity_poly.entity_id
_entity_poly.type
_entity_poly.pdbx_seq_one_letter_code
_entity_poly.pdbx_strand_id
1 'polypeptide(L)'
;MDLLQQAFIIFKVSGFSRNLRIEVTKMSHYYFLDNGILCSLLYNYTTLAQRNDAGMLWENRVVGERRKKNDFENTFMNQNFWRN
;
A
#
# COMPACT_ATOMS: atom_id res chain seq x y z
N MET A 1 -4.60 5.27 12.59
CA MET A 1 -4.68 4.65 11.24
C MET A 1 -5.90 3.75 11.07
N ASP A 2 -6.57 3.33 12.15
CA ASP A 2 -7.71 2.40 12.03
C ASP A 2 -8.94 3.04 11.39
N LEU A 3 -9.20 4.31 11.67
CA LEU A 3 -10.30 5.04 11.03
C LEU A 3 -10.17 5.09 9.50
N LEU A 4 -8.97 5.38 8.98
CA LEU A 4 -8.73 5.45 7.53
C LEU A 4 -8.80 4.08 6.86
N GLN A 5 -8.47 3.00 7.58
CA GLN A 5 -8.66 1.63 7.10
C GLN A 5 -10.15 1.27 7.06
N GLN A 6 -10.89 1.60 8.12
CA GLN A 6 -12.34 1.39 8.20
C GLN A 6 -13.11 2.24 7.17
N ALA A 7 -12.60 3.42 6.84
CA ALA A 7 -13.14 4.29 5.80
C ALA A 7 -12.74 3.87 4.38
N PHE A 8 -12.03 2.75 4.20
CA PHE A 8 -11.55 2.27 2.90
C PHE A 8 -10.72 3.31 2.14
N ILE A 9 -9.86 4.03 2.86
CA ILE A 9 -8.92 5.00 2.26
C ILE A 9 -7.53 4.38 2.12
N ILE A 10 -7.07 3.68 3.16
CA ILE A 10 -5.76 3.00 3.19
C ILE A 10 -5.91 1.53 3.54
N PHE A 11 -4.90 0.74 3.19
CA PHE A 11 -4.76 -0.63 3.65
C PHE A 11 -3.35 -0.93 4.14
N LYS A 12 -3.26 -1.86 5.08
CA LYS A 12 -2.03 -2.31 5.71
C LYS A 12 -1.44 -3.51 4.96
N VAL A 13 -0.13 -3.48 4.75
CA VAL A 13 0.67 -4.63 4.29
C VAL A 13 1.72 -4.91 5.36
N SER A 14 1.67 -6.10 5.94
CA SER A 14 2.61 -6.56 6.96
C SER A 14 3.90 -7.08 6.34
N GLY A 15 5.00 -7.01 7.10
CA GLY A 15 6.24 -7.66 6.70
C GLY A 15 6.11 -9.17 6.88
N PHE A 16 6.65 -9.95 5.94
CA PHE A 16 6.67 -11.39 6.09
C PHE A 16 7.45 -11.79 7.36
N SER A 17 6.85 -12.64 8.20
CA SER A 17 7.49 -13.16 9.41
C SER A 17 7.18 -14.64 9.56
N ARG A 18 8.20 -15.45 9.84
CA ARG A 18 8.02 -16.85 10.24
C ARG A 18 7.88 -17.02 11.76
N ASN A 19 8.22 -15.99 12.54
CA ASN A 19 8.11 -15.98 13.99
C ASN A 19 7.02 -15.01 14.42
N LEU A 20 5.92 -15.55 14.96
CA LEU A 20 4.74 -14.82 15.45
C LEU A 20 5.09 -13.81 16.55
N ARG A 21 6.09 -14.10 17.39
CA ARG A 21 6.49 -13.21 18.51
C ARG A 21 7.11 -11.89 18.01
N ILE A 22 7.69 -11.89 16.81
CA ILE A 22 8.34 -10.72 16.19
C ILE A 22 7.38 -10.03 15.20
N GLU A 23 6.31 -10.70 14.80
CA GLU A 23 5.34 -10.15 13.85
C GLU A 23 4.64 -8.90 14.38
N VAL A 24 4.30 -8.88 15.68
CA VAL A 24 3.61 -7.76 16.34
C VAL A 24 4.50 -6.51 16.44
N THR A 25 5.82 -6.66 16.52
CA THR A 25 6.78 -5.54 16.61
C THR A 25 7.26 -5.02 15.26
N LYS A 26 6.91 -5.68 14.15
CA LYS A 26 7.33 -5.26 12.80
C LYS A 26 6.51 -4.07 12.30
N MET A 27 7.20 -2.98 11.91
CA MET A 27 6.56 -1.85 11.24
C MET A 27 5.87 -2.31 9.95
N SER A 28 4.58 -2.01 9.84
CA SER A 28 3.80 -2.31 8.64
C SER A 28 3.83 -1.13 7.68
N HIS A 29 3.69 -1.42 6.39
CA HIS A 29 3.53 -0.40 5.36
C HIS A 29 2.05 -0.14 5.11
N TYR A 30 1.71 1.12 4.85
CA TYR A 30 0.35 1.54 4.54
C TYR A 30 0.32 2.12 3.14
N TYR A 31 -0.63 1.67 2.35
CA TYR A 31 -0.84 2.11 0.97
C TYR A 31 -2.24 2.69 0.82
N PHE A 32 -2.39 3.66 -0.07
CA PHE A 32 -3.68 4.23 -0.44
C PHE A 32 -4.38 3.33 -1.46
N LEU A 33 -5.69 3.16 -1.32
CA LEU A 33 -6.52 2.47 -2.31
C LEU A 33 -6.58 3.22 -3.65
N ASP A 34 -6.45 4.54 -3.60
CA ASP A 34 -6.41 5.42 -4.77
C ASP A 34 -5.20 6.35 -4.71
N ASN A 35 -4.43 6.40 -5.82
CA ASN A 35 -3.34 7.35 -5.97
C ASN A 35 -3.82 8.79 -6.12
N GLY A 36 -5.05 9.02 -6.57
CA GLY A 36 -5.64 10.36 -6.64
C GLY A 36 -5.70 11.02 -5.27
N ILE A 37 -6.01 10.24 -4.22
CA ILE A 37 -5.98 10.70 -2.83
C ILE A 37 -4.56 11.09 -2.44
N LEU A 38 -3.56 10.27 -2.77
CA LEU A 38 -2.16 10.56 -2.50
C LEU A 38 -1.68 11.83 -3.24
N CYS A 39 -2.01 11.97 -4.52
CA CYS A 39 -1.70 13.17 -5.31
C CYS A 39 -2.37 14.43 -4.72
N SER A 40 -3.63 14.31 -4.27
CA SER A 40 -4.37 15.41 -3.64
C SER A 40 -3.76 15.82 -2.30
N LEU A 41 -3.33 14.86 -1.49
CA LEU A 41 -2.66 15.13 -0.20
C LEU A 41 -1.29 15.77 -0.39
N LEU A 42 -0.56 15.39 -1.44
CA LEU A 42 0.74 15.96 -1.78
C LEU A 42 0.64 17.30 -2.53
N TYR A 43 -0.58 17.73 -2.89
CA TYR A 43 -0.86 18.92 -3.70
C TYR A 43 0.00 19.02 -4.97
N ASN A 44 0.33 17.86 -5.53
CA ASN A 44 1.23 17.76 -6.67
C ASN A 44 0.48 17.07 -7.81
N TYR A 45 0.20 17.83 -8.87
CA TYR A 45 -0.48 17.38 -10.09
C TYR A 45 0.43 17.52 -11.32
N THR A 46 1.74 17.69 -11.10
CA THR A 46 2.72 17.75 -12.18
C THR A 46 2.80 16.40 -12.91
N THR A 47 3.24 16.45 -14.16
CA THR A 47 3.46 15.24 -14.96
C THR A 47 4.49 14.32 -14.32
N LEU A 48 4.33 13.00 -14.46
CA LEU A 48 5.18 12.01 -13.79
C LEU A 48 6.68 12.21 -14.05
N ALA A 49 7.06 12.72 -15.22
CA ALA A 49 8.45 12.99 -15.59
C ALA A 49 9.13 14.10 -14.76
N GLN A 50 8.34 14.98 -14.13
CA GLN A 50 8.81 16.13 -13.36
C GLN A 50 8.78 15.88 -11.84
N ARG A 51 8.47 14.65 -11.43
CA ARG A 51 8.20 14.29 -10.05
C ARG A 51 9.37 13.54 -9.41
N ASN A 52 9.71 13.94 -8.19
CA ASN A 52 10.71 13.25 -7.37
C ASN A 52 10.12 12.07 -6.59
N ASP A 53 8.79 11.98 -6.47
CA ASP A 53 8.04 10.95 -5.75
C ASP A 53 7.45 9.86 -6.68
N ALA A 54 7.90 9.82 -7.94
CA ALA A 54 7.38 8.88 -8.94
C ALA A 54 7.49 7.41 -8.51
N GLY A 55 8.58 7.04 -7.81
CA GLY A 55 8.77 5.68 -7.28
C GLY A 55 7.73 5.30 -6.23
N MET A 56 7.43 6.21 -5.29
CA MET A 56 6.42 5.99 -4.24
C MET A 56 5.01 5.85 -4.83
N LEU A 57 4.67 6.70 -5.80
CA LEU A 57 3.38 6.61 -6.52
C LEU A 57 3.26 5.30 -7.30
N TRP A 58 4.35 4.90 -7.96
CA TRP A 58 4.40 3.66 -8.71
C TRP A 58 4.21 2.45 -7.80
N GLU A 59 4.93 2.40 -6.67
CA GLU A 59 4.79 1.33 -5.68
C GLU A 59 3.35 1.26 -5.16
N ASN A 60 2.78 2.39 -4.73
CA ASN A 60 1.40 2.46 -4.25
C ASN A 60 0.40 1.98 -5.32
N ARG A 61 0.60 2.37 -6.58
CA ARG A 61 -0.21 1.89 -7.71
C ARG A 61 -0.09 0.38 -7.89
N VAL A 62 1.12 -0.17 -7.95
CA VAL A 62 1.34 -1.61 -8.21
C VAL A 62 0.73 -2.46 -7.10
N VAL A 63 0.96 -2.09 -5.83
CA VAL A 63 0.41 -2.82 -4.68
C VAL A 63 -1.12 -2.73 -4.66
N GLY A 64 -1.68 -1.55 -4.93
CA GLY A 64 -3.14 -1.35 -5.03
C GLY A 64 -3.78 -2.17 -6.16
N GLU A 65 -3.21 -2.14 -7.36
CA GLU A 65 -3.73 -2.93 -8.50
C GLU A 65 -3.60 -4.44 -8.27
N ARG A 66 -2.50 -4.89 -7.65
CA ARG A 66 -2.35 -6.30 -7.27
C ARG A 66 -3.42 -6.74 -6.28
N ARG A 67 -3.72 -5.91 -5.27
CA ARG A 67 -4.79 -6.18 -4.31
C ARG A 67 -6.14 -6.28 -5.02
N LYS A 68 -6.50 -5.29 -5.85
CA LYS A 68 -7.73 -5.30 -6.64
C LYS A 68 -7.85 -6.54 -7.49
N LYS A 69 -6.78 -6.94 -8.17
CA LYS A 69 -6.74 -8.18 -8.96
C LYS A 69 -7.06 -9.41 -8.10
N ASN A 70 -6.41 -9.57 -6.96
CA ASN A 70 -6.67 -10.70 -6.05
C ASN A 70 -8.13 -10.71 -5.56
N ASP A 71 -8.68 -9.52 -5.25
CA ASP A 71 -10.07 -9.36 -4.80
C ASP A 71 -11.05 -9.75 -5.93
N PHE A 72 -10.78 -9.34 -7.18
CA PHE A 72 -11.58 -9.74 -8.35
C PHE A 72 -11.51 -11.23 -8.64
N GLU A 73 -10.35 -11.85 -8.46
CA GLU A 73 -10.12 -13.27 -8.68
C GLU A 73 -10.52 -14.13 -7.45
N ASN A 74 -11.08 -13.53 -6.39
CA ASN A 74 -11.38 -14.17 -5.11
C ASN A 74 -10.22 -15.03 -4.56
N THR A 75 -8.99 -14.60 -4.83
CA THR A 75 -7.80 -15.37 -4.46
C THR A 75 -7.31 -14.92 -3.10
N PHE A 76 -7.50 -15.77 -2.10
CA PHE A 76 -6.98 -15.55 -0.75
C PHE A 76 -5.47 -15.80 -0.72
N MET A 77 -4.68 -14.73 -0.81
CA MET A 77 -3.23 -14.77 -0.68
C MET A 77 -2.75 -13.85 0.44
N ASN A 78 -1.70 -14.28 1.15
CA ASN A 78 -1.03 -13.46 2.14
C ASN A 78 -0.26 -12.32 1.45
N GLN A 79 -0.74 -11.09 1.63
CA GLN A 79 -0.10 -9.88 1.11
C GLN A 79 0.95 -9.40 2.12
N ASN A 80 2.18 -9.89 1.96
CA ASN A 80 3.31 -9.50 2.80
C ASN A 80 4.44 -8.90 1.96
N PHE A 81 5.10 -7.86 2.49
CA PHE A 81 6.32 -7.35 1.86
C PHE A 81 7.55 -8.14 2.34
N TRP A 82 8.53 -8.27 1.44
CA TRP A 82 9.85 -8.81 1.77
C TRP A 82 10.76 -7.67 2.25
N ARG A 83 11.48 -7.88 3.34
CA ARG A 83 12.60 -7.02 3.75
C ARG A 83 13.86 -7.90 3.80
N ASN A 84 14.94 -7.38 3.21
CA ASN A 84 16.29 -7.91 3.44
C ASN A 84 16.79 -7.50 4.82
#